data_AF-A0A7C7K9V7-F1
#
_entry.id   AF-A0A7C7K9V7-F1
#
_cell.length_a   1.000
_cell.length_b   1.000
_cell.length_c   1.000
_cell.angle_alpha   90.00
_cell.angle_beta   90.00
_cell.angle_gamma   90.00
#
_symmetry.space_group_name_H-M   'P 1'
#
loop_
_entity.id
_entity.type
_entity.pdbx_description
1 polymer ?
#
loop_
_entity_poly.entity_id
_entity_poly.type
_entity_poly.pdbx_seq_one_letter_code
_entity_poly.pdbx_strand_id
1 'polypeptide(L)'
;MFKAVEKDIIFNANKSFTEIVDKDYDYFCERISRLNINPESLKEKVSSFNVALPSWGVGTGGTRFARFPGIGEPQNIFEKIEDCAVINDLVGITSSVSPHFPWDDVDDYPALRQFTESYGINFDIVNSNTFQDPAGSKGSFKYGSLTHIDQSVREQAIKMNIDCIEKGITLGSTGLTVWIADGGNFPGQQNFSKSLERYVDSMQSIYKKLPED
;
A
#
# COMPACT_ATOMS: atom_id res chain seq x y z
N MET A 1 2.17 -12.69 -18.99
CA MET A 1 2.57 -12.26 -17.64
C MET A 1 4.08 -12.25 -17.59
N PHE A 2 4.68 -11.07 -17.54
CA PHE A 2 6.09 -10.86 -17.34
C PHE A 2 6.49 -11.37 -15.95
N LYS A 3 7.73 -11.85 -15.85
CA LYS A 3 8.38 -12.20 -14.60
C LYS A 3 9.61 -11.31 -14.49
N ALA A 4 9.73 -10.60 -13.37
CA ALA A 4 10.85 -9.72 -13.13
C ALA A 4 12.14 -10.52 -12.90
N VAL A 5 12.01 -11.74 -12.35
CA VAL A 5 13.10 -12.70 -12.22
C VAL A 5 12.87 -13.90 -13.15
N GLU A 6 13.90 -14.26 -13.91
CA GLU A 6 13.84 -15.43 -14.79
C GLU A 6 13.59 -16.71 -14.00
N LYS A 7 12.61 -17.52 -14.43
CA LYS A 7 12.22 -18.77 -13.76
C LYS A 7 13.38 -19.76 -13.62
N ASP A 8 14.28 -19.80 -14.59
CA ASP A 8 15.42 -20.71 -14.57
C ASP A 8 16.43 -20.35 -13.46
N ILE A 9 16.59 -19.06 -13.15
CA ILE A 9 17.42 -18.61 -12.02
C ILE A 9 16.83 -19.12 -10.70
N ILE A 10 15.52 -18.91 -10.49
CA ILE A 10 14.82 -19.39 -9.29
C ILE A 10 14.89 -20.92 -9.19
N PHE A 11 14.60 -21.61 -10.28
CA PHE A 11 14.62 -23.07 -10.33
C PHE A 11 16.01 -23.64 -9.99
N ASN A 12 17.06 -23.08 -10.59
CA ASN A 12 18.42 -23.53 -10.33
C ASN A 12 18.88 -23.23 -8.90
N ALA A 13 18.49 -22.09 -8.34
CA ALA A 13 18.75 -21.76 -6.93
C ALA A 13 18.02 -22.73 -5.98
N ASN A 14 16.77 -23.10 -6.27
CA ASN A 14 15.98 -24.00 -5.44
C ASN A 14 16.54 -25.44 -5.40
N LYS A 15 17.16 -25.93 -6.48
CA LYS A 15 17.67 -27.31 -6.58
C LYS A 15 18.59 -27.71 -5.43
N SER A 16 19.46 -26.81 -4.98
CA SER A 16 20.40 -27.10 -3.89
C SER A 16 19.72 -27.25 -2.53
N PHE A 17 18.47 -26.79 -2.39
CA PHE A 17 17.70 -26.83 -1.14
C PHE A 17 16.57 -27.86 -1.17
N THR A 18 16.19 -28.41 -2.33
CA THR A 18 15.06 -29.32 -2.46
C THR A 18 15.15 -30.51 -1.50
N GLU A 19 16.29 -31.20 -1.47
CA GLU A 19 16.43 -32.40 -0.61
C GLU A 19 16.28 -32.08 0.89
N ILE A 20 16.79 -30.95 1.35
CA ILE A 20 16.68 -30.57 2.77
C ILE A 20 15.28 -30.08 3.12
N VAL A 21 14.66 -29.28 2.23
CA VAL A 21 13.28 -28.79 2.42
C VAL A 21 12.27 -29.94 2.41
N ASP A 22 12.42 -30.91 1.51
CA ASP A 22 11.52 -32.07 1.45
C ASP A 22 11.58 -32.88 2.75
N LYS A 23 12.80 -33.14 3.27
CA LYS A 23 12.96 -33.86 4.56
C LYS A 23 12.40 -33.08 5.74
N ASP A 24 12.63 -31.78 5.80
CA ASP A 24 12.10 -30.93 6.87
C ASP A 24 10.57 -30.83 6.80
N TYR A 25 10.00 -30.76 5.59
CA TYR A 25 8.57 -30.74 5.36
C TYR A 25 7.91 -32.07 5.73
N ASP A 26 8.51 -33.21 5.36
CA ASP A 26 8.03 -34.53 5.76
C ASP A 26 8.00 -34.68 7.29
N TYR A 27 9.08 -34.28 7.96
CA TYR A 27 9.14 -34.28 9.42
C TYR A 27 8.09 -33.35 10.04
N PHE A 28 7.89 -32.15 9.48
CA PHE A 28 6.84 -31.23 9.90
C PHE A 28 5.45 -31.88 9.77
N CYS A 29 5.15 -32.48 8.62
CA CYS A 29 3.89 -33.17 8.35
C CYS A 29 3.61 -34.28 9.36
N GLU A 30 4.62 -35.10 9.70
CA GLU A 30 4.49 -36.10 10.76
C GLU A 30 4.16 -35.48 12.12
N ARG A 31 4.84 -34.38 12.47
CA ARG A 31 4.68 -33.72 13.77
C ARG A 31 3.29 -33.11 13.94
N ILE A 32 2.79 -32.39 12.94
CA ILE A 32 1.49 -31.72 13.03
C ILE A 32 0.33 -32.71 12.91
N SER A 33 0.52 -33.80 12.16
CA SER A 33 -0.50 -34.86 12.08
C SER A 33 -0.74 -35.53 13.44
N ARG A 34 0.29 -35.66 14.29
CA ARG A 34 0.15 -36.14 15.68
C ARG A 34 -0.66 -35.18 16.57
N LEU A 35 -0.79 -33.92 16.17
CA LEU A 35 -1.65 -32.92 16.81
C LEU A 35 -3.08 -32.90 16.22
N ASN A 36 -3.42 -33.85 15.33
CA ASN A 36 -4.67 -33.89 14.57
C ASN A 36 -4.89 -32.68 13.65
N ILE A 37 -3.80 -32.07 13.15
CA ILE A 37 -3.85 -30.98 12.16
C ILE A 37 -3.50 -31.55 10.79
N ASN A 38 -4.32 -31.27 9.76
CA ASN A 38 -4.06 -31.69 8.38
C ASN A 38 -2.98 -30.78 7.74
N PRO A 39 -1.81 -31.31 7.36
CA PRO A 39 -0.75 -30.54 6.69
C PRO A 39 -1.18 -29.88 5.38
N GLU A 40 -1.96 -30.57 4.55
CA GLU A 40 -2.39 -30.05 3.25
C GLU A 40 -3.30 -28.84 3.42
N SER A 41 -4.23 -28.89 4.38
CA SER A 41 -5.09 -27.74 4.68
C SER A 41 -4.29 -26.54 5.19
N LEU A 42 -3.22 -26.76 5.96
CA LEU A 42 -2.36 -25.67 6.40
C LEU A 42 -1.56 -25.09 5.24
N LYS A 43 -1.01 -25.94 4.37
CA LYS A 43 -0.30 -25.53 3.15
C LYS A 43 -1.21 -24.69 2.26
N GLU A 44 -2.43 -25.15 1.99
CA GLU A 44 -3.42 -24.39 1.21
C GLU A 44 -3.67 -23.00 1.80
N LYS A 45 -3.89 -22.90 3.12
CA LYS A 45 -4.10 -21.62 3.80
C LYS A 45 -2.91 -20.68 3.64
N VAL A 46 -1.69 -21.19 3.85
CA VAL A 46 -0.46 -20.40 3.71
C VAL A 46 -0.22 -19.99 2.27
N SER A 47 -0.45 -20.90 1.31
CA SER A 47 -0.29 -20.61 -0.13
C SER A 47 -1.36 -19.65 -0.68
N SER A 48 -2.53 -19.57 -0.04
CA SER A 48 -3.56 -18.58 -0.37
C SER A 48 -3.40 -17.23 0.32
N PHE A 49 -2.51 -17.15 1.32
CA PHE A 49 -2.29 -15.91 2.05
C PHE A 49 -1.65 -14.87 1.14
N ASN A 50 -2.14 -13.63 1.24
CA ASN A 50 -1.60 -12.51 0.51
C ASN A 50 -1.50 -11.28 1.40
N VAL A 51 -0.49 -10.46 1.14
CA VAL A 51 -0.28 -9.18 1.81
C VAL A 51 0.19 -8.14 0.79
N ALA A 52 -0.51 -7.02 0.71
CA ALA A 52 -0.18 -5.94 -0.21
C ALA A 52 1.18 -5.32 0.14
N LEU A 53 2.00 -5.03 -0.88
CA LEU A 53 3.22 -4.27 -0.71
C LEU A 53 2.94 -2.77 -0.75
N PRO A 54 3.50 -1.97 0.17
CA PRO A 54 3.44 -0.52 0.06
C PRO A 54 4.38 -0.03 -1.05
N SER A 55 3.88 0.76 -2.01
CA SER A 55 4.72 1.35 -3.06
C SER A 55 5.87 2.19 -2.48
N TRP A 56 5.64 2.87 -1.35
CA TRP A 56 6.63 3.69 -0.66
C TRP A 56 7.67 2.88 0.12
N GLY A 57 7.52 1.55 0.20
CA GLY A 57 8.43 0.67 0.94
C GLY A 57 9.59 0.10 0.12
N VAL A 58 9.50 0.14 -1.22
CA VAL A 58 10.57 -0.41 -2.09
C VAL A 58 11.72 0.56 -2.34
N GLY A 59 11.48 1.87 -2.21
CA GLY A 59 12.54 2.87 -2.18
C GLY A 59 13.16 3.00 -0.79
N THR A 60 14.43 3.42 -0.72
CA THR A 60 15.10 3.60 0.57
C THR A 60 14.41 4.71 1.37
N GLY A 61 13.89 4.33 2.55
CA GLY A 61 13.28 5.24 3.51
C GLY A 61 14.28 6.21 4.14
N GLY A 62 13.78 7.02 5.07
CA GLY A 62 14.60 7.99 5.78
C GLY A 62 14.02 8.33 7.14
N THR A 63 14.76 9.14 7.88
CA THR A 63 14.30 9.70 9.15
C THR A 63 14.25 11.22 9.04
N ARG A 64 13.75 11.89 10.08
CA ARG A 64 13.85 13.35 10.20
C ARG A 64 15.29 13.89 10.21
N PHE A 65 16.31 13.02 10.35
CA PHE A 65 17.71 13.41 10.39
C PHE A 65 18.42 13.27 9.05
N ALA A 66 18.20 12.15 8.35
CA ALA A 66 18.88 11.86 7.09
C ALA A 66 18.17 10.77 6.28
N ARG A 67 18.48 10.76 4.98
CA ARG A 67 18.16 9.71 4.01
C ARG A 67 19.43 9.37 3.23
N PHE A 68 19.74 8.08 3.09
CA PHE A 68 20.94 7.58 2.41
C PHE A 68 20.53 6.63 1.29
N PRO A 69 20.20 7.14 0.08
CA PRO A 69 19.72 6.31 -1.01
C PRO A 69 20.77 5.28 -1.45
N GLY A 70 20.30 4.08 -1.82
CA GLY A 70 21.13 3.03 -2.40
C GLY A 70 21.41 3.24 -3.88
N ILE A 71 21.96 2.20 -4.52
CA ILE A 71 22.09 2.13 -5.98
C ILE A 71 20.77 1.59 -6.54
N GLY A 72 20.31 2.16 -7.65
CA GLY A 72 19.10 1.69 -8.34
C GLY A 72 17.79 2.07 -7.64
N GLU A 73 17.73 3.23 -6.99
CA GLU A 73 16.49 3.71 -6.36
C GLU A 73 15.38 3.95 -7.39
N PRO A 74 14.17 3.41 -7.18
CA PRO A 74 13.05 3.63 -8.08
C PRO A 74 12.60 5.11 -8.03
N GLN A 75 12.51 5.73 -9.20
CA GLN A 75 12.20 7.16 -9.37
C GLN A 75 10.72 7.44 -9.54
N ASN A 76 9.93 6.44 -9.94
CA ASN A 76 8.51 6.57 -10.26
C ASN A 76 7.76 5.27 -9.93
N ILE A 77 6.43 5.30 -10.00
CA ILE A 77 5.60 4.14 -9.67
C ILE A 77 5.82 2.94 -10.60
N PHE A 78 6.19 3.13 -11.87
CA PHE A 78 6.47 2.00 -12.77
C PHE A 78 7.70 1.21 -12.29
N GLU A 79 8.80 1.90 -11.96
CA GLU A 79 10.00 1.27 -11.39
C GLU A 79 9.69 0.61 -10.03
N LYS A 80 8.88 1.26 -9.17
CA LYS A 80 8.44 0.64 -7.91
C LYS A 80 7.64 -0.65 -8.13
N ILE A 81 6.82 -0.72 -9.18
CA ILE A 81 6.06 -1.93 -9.52
C ILE A 81 6.98 -3.05 -10.01
N GLU A 82 8.03 -2.73 -10.76
CA GLU A 82 9.04 -3.71 -11.17
C GLU A 82 9.77 -4.30 -9.95
N ASP A 83 10.14 -3.45 -8.98
CA ASP A 83 10.72 -3.91 -7.71
C ASP A 83 9.73 -4.78 -6.91
N CYS A 84 8.45 -4.39 -6.86
CA CYS A 84 7.40 -5.20 -6.24
C CYS A 84 7.22 -6.56 -6.95
N ALA A 85 7.38 -6.60 -8.28
CA ALA A 85 7.32 -7.83 -9.06
C ALA A 85 8.44 -8.80 -8.71
N VAL A 86 9.65 -8.31 -8.43
CA VAL A 86 10.76 -9.15 -7.92
C VAL A 86 10.38 -9.77 -6.57
N ILE A 87 9.82 -8.98 -5.65
CA ILE A 87 9.38 -9.48 -4.34
C ILE A 87 8.30 -10.56 -4.52
N ASN A 88 7.29 -10.31 -5.35
CA ASN A 88 6.23 -11.28 -5.60
C ASN A 88 6.75 -12.57 -6.26
N ASP A 89 7.69 -12.46 -7.20
CA ASP A 89 8.28 -13.62 -7.86
C ASP A 89 9.07 -14.54 -6.91
N LEU A 90 9.68 -13.97 -5.86
CA LEU A 90 10.48 -14.72 -4.89
C LEU A 90 9.70 -15.16 -3.66
N VAL A 91 8.79 -14.32 -3.15
CA VAL A 91 8.05 -14.58 -1.90
C VAL A 91 6.68 -15.22 -2.17
N GLY A 92 6.04 -14.91 -3.29
CA GLY A 92 4.81 -15.56 -3.75
C GLY A 92 3.50 -15.18 -3.03
N ILE A 93 3.55 -14.28 -2.03
CA ILE A 93 2.39 -13.86 -1.22
C ILE A 93 2.10 -12.36 -1.31
N THR A 94 2.63 -11.67 -2.32
CA THR A 94 2.54 -10.21 -2.43
C THR A 94 2.04 -9.80 -3.81
N SER A 95 0.92 -10.37 -4.23
CA SER A 95 0.36 -10.15 -5.57
C SER A 95 -0.51 -8.89 -5.68
N SER A 96 -0.40 -7.97 -4.71
CA SER A 96 -1.00 -6.65 -4.77
C SER A 96 -0.07 -5.56 -4.23
N VAL A 97 -0.27 -4.33 -4.71
CA VAL A 97 0.49 -3.14 -4.30
C VAL A 97 -0.49 -2.06 -3.84
N SER A 98 -0.21 -1.44 -2.70
CA SER A 98 -0.95 -0.31 -2.14
C SER A 98 -0.28 1.01 -2.54
N PRO A 99 -0.89 1.83 -3.41
CA PRO A 99 -0.31 3.09 -3.85
C PRO A 99 -0.67 4.24 -2.90
N HIS A 100 0.10 5.33 -2.98
CA HIS A 100 -0.08 6.52 -2.16
C HIS A 100 -0.09 7.79 -3.00
N PHE A 101 -1.19 8.54 -2.96
CA PHE A 101 -1.33 9.75 -3.76
C PHE A 101 -1.09 11.01 -2.91
N PRO A 102 -0.35 12.00 -3.45
CA PRO A 102 0.08 12.15 -4.85
C PRO A 102 1.48 11.58 -5.17
N TRP A 103 2.12 10.80 -4.29
CA TRP A 103 3.49 10.30 -4.54
C TRP A 103 3.59 9.36 -5.75
N ASP A 104 2.50 8.66 -6.06
CA ASP A 104 2.39 7.71 -7.17
C ASP A 104 1.48 8.23 -8.29
N ASP A 105 1.23 9.55 -8.34
CA ASP A 105 0.44 10.15 -9.42
C ASP A 105 1.10 9.91 -10.79
N VAL A 106 0.27 9.60 -11.79
CA VAL A 106 0.65 9.45 -13.19
C VAL A 106 -0.35 10.17 -14.10
N ASP A 107 0.07 10.45 -15.33
CA ASP A 107 -0.82 11.04 -16.34
C ASP A 107 -1.84 10.03 -16.90
N ASP A 108 -1.52 8.73 -16.88
CA ASP A 108 -2.32 7.65 -17.46
C ASP A 108 -2.45 6.45 -16.48
N TYR A 109 -3.49 6.50 -15.65
CA TYR A 109 -3.82 5.42 -14.70
C TYR A 109 -4.22 4.10 -15.39
N PRO A 110 -5.00 4.08 -16.49
CA PRO A 110 -5.22 2.87 -17.26
C PRO A 110 -3.93 2.19 -17.73
N ALA A 111 -2.95 2.95 -18.23
CA ALA A 111 -1.65 2.41 -18.62
C ALA A 111 -0.88 1.84 -17.41
N LEU A 112 -0.90 2.53 -16.26
CA LEU A 112 -0.29 2.02 -15.02
C LEU A 112 -0.93 0.70 -14.56
N ARG A 113 -2.26 0.60 -14.63
CA ARG A 113 -2.98 -0.65 -14.34
C ARG A 113 -2.56 -1.78 -15.26
N GLN A 114 -2.58 -1.56 -16.58
CA GLN A 114 -2.19 -2.57 -17.56
C GLN A 114 -0.73 -3.02 -17.37
N PHE A 115 0.17 -2.08 -17.08
CA PHE A 115 1.56 -2.38 -16.79
C PHE A 115 1.70 -3.28 -15.55
N THR A 116 0.97 -2.96 -14.49
CA THR A 116 1.00 -3.71 -13.22
C THR A 116 0.42 -5.12 -13.39
N GLU A 117 -0.72 -5.25 -14.07
CA GLU A 117 -1.33 -6.53 -14.41
C GLU A 117 -0.42 -7.40 -15.31
N SER A 118 0.45 -6.77 -16.11
CA SER A 118 1.41 -7.50 -16.93
C SER A 118 2.41 -8.31 -16.09
N TYR A 119 2.71 -7.90 -14.87
CA TYR A 119 3.51 -8.64 -13.88
C TYR A 119 2.70 -9.60 -13.00
N GLY A 120 1.38 -9.67 -13.20
CA GLY A 120 0.47 -10.45 -12.36
C GLY A 120 0.28 -9.88 -10.96
N ILE A 121 0.46 -8.56 -10.84
CA ILE A 121 0.18 -7.78 -9.64
C ILE A 121 -1.10 -6.97 -9.88
N ASN A 122 -1.88 -6.75 -8.83
CA ASN A 122 -3.04 -5.85 -8.86
C ASN A 122 -2.81 -4.67 -7.91
N PHE A 123 -3.64 -3.63 -8.00
CA PHE A 123 -3.67 -2.59 -6.96
C PHE A 123 -4.59 -3.00 -5.81
N ASP A 124 -4.11 -2.81 -4.58
CA ASP A 124 -4.88 -2.96 -3.35
C ASP A 124 -5.54 -1.62 -2.98
N ILE A 125 -5.87 -1.41 -1.71
CA ILE A 125 -6.40 -0.15 -1.16
C ILE A 125 -5.48 1.04 -1.48
N VAL A 126 -6.05 2.16 -1.91
CA VAL A 126 -5.32 3.42 -2.14
C VAL A 126 -5.17 4.25 -0.86
N ASN A 127 -4.14 5.08 -0.78
CA ASN A 127 -3.85 5.92 0.39
C ASN A 127 -3.81 7.41 0.01
N SER A 128 -4.62 8.22 0.70
CA SER A 128 -4.61 9.68 0.53
C SER A 128 -3.52 10.34 1.37
N ASN A 129 -2.86 11.38 0.86
CA ASN A 129 -1.93 12.20 1.64
C ASN A 129 -2.52 13.59 1.94
N THR A 130 -2.91 13.82 3.19
CA THR A 130 -3.23 15.16 3.71
C THR A 130 -2.42 15.51 4.95
N PHE A 131 -1.24 14.89 5.11
CA PHE A 131 -0.27 15.17 6.17
C PHE A 131 0.97 15.92 5.66
N GLN A 132 1.03 16.16 4.35
CA GLN A 132 2.04 16.94 3.67
C GLN A 132 1.37 17.96 2.75
N ASP A 133 1.91 19.17 2.67
CA ASP A 133 1.42 20.20 1.75
C ASP A 133 1.70 19.79 0.29
N PRO A 134 0.68 19.72 -0.58
CA PRO A 134 0.88 19.47 -2.00
C PRO A 134 1.67 20.61 -2.64
N ALA A 135 2.55 20.27 -3.59
CA ALA A 135 3.29 21.26 -4.36
C ALA A 135 2.32 22.24 -5.06
N GLY A 136 2.54 23.54 -4.88
CA GLY A 136 1.70 24.57 -5.50
C GLY A 136 0.30 24.77 -4.90
N SER A 137 -0.02 24.11 -3.77
CA SER A 137 -1.30 24.34 -3.08
C SER A 137 -1.38 25.74 -2.45
N LYS A 138 -2.59 26.30 -2.39
CA LYS A 138 -2.87 27.61 -1.75
C LYS A 138 -3.09 27.49 -0.23
N GLY A 139 -3.36 26.28 0.27
CA GLY A 139 -3.63 25.98 1.66
C GLY A 139 -2.57 25.04 2.24
N SER A 140 -2.38 25.09 3.55
CA SER A 140 -1.42 24.24 4.27
C SER A 140 -2.15 23.35 5.26
N PHE A 141 -1.69 22.11 5.41
CA PHE A 141 -2.14 21.15 6.41
C PHE A 141 -1.35 21.21 7.72
N LYS A 142 -0.50 22.23 7.91
CA LYS A 142 0.32 22.43 9.12
C LYS A 142 -0.47 22.31 10.44
N TYR A 143 -1.72 22.76 10.48
CA TYR A 143 -2.58 22.72 11.67
C TYR A 143 -3.73 21.72 11.55
N GLY A 144 -3.59 20.74 10.67
CA GLY A 144 -4.59 19.72 10.35
C GLY A 144 -5.14 19.85 8.93
N SER A 145 -5.87 18.83 8.53
CA SER A 145 -6.51 18.62 7.24
C SER A 145 -8.02 18.45 7.42
N LEU A 146 -8.51 17.23 7.60
CA LEU A 146 -9.93 16.90 7.77
C LEU A 146 -10.52 17.42 9.08
N THR A 147 -9.69 17.76 10.07
CA THR A 147 -10.13 18.36 11.34
C THR A 147 -9.78 19.84 11.46
N HIS A 148 -9.27 20.45 10.39
CA HIS A 148 -8.81 21.84 10.38
C HIS A 148 -9.96 22.82 10.72
N ILE A 149 -9.66 23.93 11.42
CA ILE A 149 -10.69 24.90 11.83
C ILE A 149 -11.26 25.68 10.64
N ASP A 150 -10.39 26.05 9.69
CA ASP A 150 -10.76 26.66 8.41
C ASP A 150 -11.46 25.63 7.52
N GLN A 151 -12.67 25.96 7.08
CA GLN A 151 -13.49 25.12 6.21
C GLN A 151 -12.86 24.91 4.83
N SER A 152 -12.19 25.93 4.27
CA SER A 152 -11.58 25.82 2.94
C SER A 152 -10.45 24.78 2.91
N VAL A 153 -9.71 24.63 4.01
CA VAL A 153 -8.67 23.59 4.17
C VAL A 153 -9.30 22.20 4.26
N ARG A 154 -10.43 22.06 4.98
CA ARG A 154 -11.18 20.80 5.03
C ARG A 154 -11.73 20.41 3.66
N GLU A 155 -12.31 21.36 2.94
CA GLU A 155 -12.82 21.15 1.58
C GLU A 155 -11.71 20.72 0.62
N GLN A 156 -10.51 21.29 0.73
CA GLN A 156 -9.33 20.84 -0.01
C GLN A 156 -8.97 19.38 0.34
N ALA A 157 -8.89 19.03 1.63
CA ALA A 157 -8.57 17.67 2.07
C ALA A 157 -9.63 16.63 1.64
N ILE A 158 -10.92 16.99 1.72
CA ILE A 158 -12.04 16.17 1.24
C ILE A 158 -11.90 15.94 -0.27
N LYS A 159 -11.64 16.99 -1.05
CA LYS A 159 -11.46 16.88 -2.50
C LYS A 159 -10.29 15.95 -2.85
N MET A 160 -9.17 16.03 -2.13
CA MET A 160 -8.02 15.14 -2.35
C MET A 160 -8.34 13.67 -2.04
N ASN A 161 -9.17 13.39 -1.05
CA ASN A 161 -9.63 12.03 -0.76
C ASN A 161 -10.57 11.51 -1.85
N ILE A 162 -11.46 12.36 -2.38
CA ILE A 162 -12.37 11.98 -3.48
C ILE A 162 -11.57 11.71 -4.76
N ASP A 163 -10.59 12.55 -5.08
CA ASP A 163 -9.66 12.33 -6.20
C ASP A 163 -8.88 11.01 -6.05
N CYS A 164 -8.45 10.67 -4.82
CA CYS A 164 -7.84 9.37 -4.50
C CYS A 164 -8.78 8.19 -4.82
N ILE A 165 -10.07 8.29 -4.48
CA ILE A 165 -11.09 7.28 -4.82
C ILE A 165 -11.22 7.14 -6.34
N GLU A 166 -11.33 8.25 -7.08
CA GLU A 166 -11.46 8.23 -8.55
C GLU A 166 -10.26 7.56 -9.24
N LYS A 167 -9.04 7.86 -8.76
CA LYS A 167 -7.81 7.18 -9.19
C LYS A 167 -7.85 5.69 -8.85
N GLY A 168 -8.25 5.35 -7.62
CA GLY A 168 -8.40 3.97 -7.15
C GLY A 168 -9.35 3.14 -8.01
N ILE A 169 -10.52 3.68 -8.35
CA ILE A 169 -11.49 3.03 -9.24
C ILE A 169 -10.84 2.70 -10.59
N THR A 170 -10.09 3.64 -11.16
CA THR A 170 -9.41 3.45 -12.44
C THR A 170 -8.35 2.34 -12.36
N LEU A 171 -7.63 2.26 -11.24
CA LEU A 171 -6.64 1.22 -10.96
C LEU A 171 -7.25 -0.14 -10.58
N GLY A 172 -8.55 -0.21 -10.32
CA GLY A 172 -9.24 -1.42 -9.85
C GLY A 172 -9.13 -1.66 -8.34
N SER A 173 -8.77 -0.64 -7.56
CA SER A 173 -8.79 -0.66 -6.10
C SER A 173 -10.22 -0.67 -5.57
N THR A 174 -10.45 -1.35 -4.44
CA THR A 174 -11.77 -1.47 -3.79
C THR A 174 -11.85 -0.71 -2.47
N GLY A 175 -10.87 0.11 -2.12
CA GLY A 175 -10.91 0.82 -0.86
C GLY A 175 -9.99 2.02 -0.78
N LEU A 176 -10.26 2.86 0.22
CA LEU A 176 -9.47 4.02 0.59
C LEU A 176 -9.03 3.90 2.04
N THR A 177 -7.73 4.00 2.30
CA THR A 177 -7.19 4.21 3.64
C THR A 177 -6.95 5.70 3.87
N VAL A 178 -7.51 6.22 4.95
CA VAL A 178 -7.34 7.61 5.38
C VAL A 178 -6.54 7.64 6.68
N TRP A 179 -5.25 7.97 6.57
CA TRP A 179 -4.41 8.32 7.70
C TRP A 179 -4.06 9.81 7.64
N ILE A 180 -4.22 10.51 8.76
CA ILE A 180 -3.95 11.95 8.89
C ILE A 180 -3.11 12.23 10.13
N ALA A 181 -2.35 13.33 10.09
CA ALA A 181 -1.51 13.79 11.20
C ALA A 181 -2.20 14.86 12.08
N ASP A 182 -3.52 15.03 11.91
CA ASP A 182 -4.30 16.08 12.56
C ASP A 182 -4.24 16.00 14.09
N GLY A 183 -3.89 17.11 14.74
CA GLY A 183 -3.75 17.16 16.18
C GLY A 183 -3.24 18.50 16.72
N GLY A 184 -2.79 18.49 17.97
CA GLY A 184 -2.16 19.62 18.63
C GLY A 184 -0.92 19.16 19.39
N ASN A 185 0.13 19.98 19.38
CA ASN A 185 1.38 19.71 20.09
C ASN A 185 1.38 20.30 21.51
N PHE A 186 0.37 21.10 21.86
CA PHE A 186 0.26 21.75 23.16
C PHE A 186 -1.14 21.60 23.77
N PRO A 187 -1.24 21.48 25.11
CA PRO A 187 -2.51 21.57 25.81
C PRO A 187 -3.24 22.87 25.46
N GLY A 188 -4.54 22.78 25.17
CA GLY A 188 -5.38 23.93 24.81
C GLY A 188 -5.28 24.38 23.34
N GLN A 189 -4.38 23.82 22.53
CA GLN A 189 -4.28 24.17 21.11
C GLN A 189 -5.50 23.72 20.30
N GLN A 190 -6.08 22.58 20.65
CA GLN A 190 -7.26 22.02 20.00
C GLN A 190 -8.35 21.74 21.04
N ASN A 191 -9.60 22.00 20.67
CA ASN A 191 -10.75 21.46 21.39
C ASN A 191 -11.06 20.07 20.81
N PHE A 192 -10.93 19.02 21.62
CA PHE A 192 -11.06 17.64 21.16
C PHE A 192 -12.44 17.34 20.56
N SER A 193 -13.52 17.73 21.24
CA SER A 193 -14.90 17.51 20.76
C SER A 193 -15.13 18.19 19.42
N LYS A 194 -14.78 19.48 19.30
CA LYS A 194 -14.95 20.21 18.04
C LYS A 194 -14.05 19.68 16.91
N SER A 195 -12.87 19.15 17.24
CA SER A 195 -11.97 18.53 16.26
C SER A 195 -12.58 17.23 15.72
N LEU A 196 -13.14 16.40 16.60
CA LEU A 196 -13.83 15.18 16.22
C LEU A 196 -15.10 15.47 15.40
N GLU A 197 -15.89 16.47 15.77
CA GLU A 197 -17.06 16.91 14.99
C GLU A 197 -16.66 17.24 13.54
N ARG A 198 -15.64 18.07 13.35
CA ARG A 198 -15.13 18.43 12.00
C ARG A 198 -14.60 17.22 11.23
N TYR A 199 -13.93 16.29 11.92
CA TYR A 199 -13.46 15.04 11.34
C TYR A 199 -14.64 14.22 10.80
N VAL A 200 -15.66 14.00 11.63
CA VAL A 200 -16.86 13.22 11.27
C VAL A 200 -17.57 13.86 10.08
N ASP A 201 -17.77 15.18 10.07
CA ASP A 201 -18.39 15.90 8.96
C ASP A 201 -17.61 15.75 7.64
N SER A 202 -16.28 15.82 7.72
CA SER A 202 -15.41 15.65 6.56
C SER A 202 -15.42 14.21 6.05
N MET A 203 -15.32 13.23 6.95
CA MET A 203 -15.38 11.81 6.61
C MET A 203 -16.75 11.40 6.06
N GLN A 204 -17.86 11.96 6.56
CA GLN A 204 -19.17 11.75 5.97
C GLN A 204 -19.24 12.26 4.53
N SER A 205 -18.57 13.38 4.24
CA SER A 205 -18.50 13.93 2.88
C SER A 205 -17.71 13.02 1.93
N ILE A 206 -16.62 12.41 2.42
CA ILE A 206 -15.84 11.41 1.67
C ILE A 206 -16.64 10.12 1.51
N TYR A 207 -17.29 9.64 2.57
CA TYR A 207 -18.06 8.40 2.57
C TYR A 207 -19.19 8.41 1.52
N LYS A 208 -19.86 9.56 1.33
CA LYS A 208 -20.88 9.75 0.27
C LYS A 208 -20.36 9.56 -1.16
N LYS A 209 -19.03 9.48 -1.35
CA LYS A 209 -18.38 9.28 -2.64
C LYS A 209 -17.77 7.89 -2.81
N LEU A 210 -17.85 7.04 -1.78
CA LEU A 210 -17.49 5.64 -1.93
C LEU A 210 -18.49 4.95 -2.87
N PRO A 211 -18.02 4.03 -3.74
CA PRO A 211 -18.89 3.12 -4.48
C PRO A 211 -19.80 2.29 -3.56
N GLU A 212 -20.85 1.68 -4.12
CA GLU A 212 -21.82 0.87 -3.36
C GLU A 212 -21.31 -0.54 -3.02
N ASP A 213 -20.19 -0.97 -3.59
CA ASP A 213 -19.57 -2.29 -3.47
C ASP A 213 -18.27 -2.31 -2.66
#